data_AF-A0A1Z5KQA0-F1
#
_entry.id   AF-A0A1Z5KQA0-F1
#
_cell.length_a   1.000
_cell.length_b   1.000
_cell.length_c   1.000
_cell.angle_alpha   90.00
_cell.angle_beta   90.00
_cell.angle_gamma   90.00
#
_symmetry.space_group_name_H-M   'P 1'
#
loop_
_entity.id
_entity.type
_entity.pdbx_description
1 polymer ?
#
loop_
_entity_poly.entity_id
_entity_poly.type
_entity_poly.pdbx_seq_one_letter_code
_entity_poly.pdbx_strand_id
1 'polypeptide(L)'
;MKLSFAVSAGLIGSAAAWSSMSMKSDIPSSAATSRREIFQKGAAAVFGLATAANAQSARAYDLPDLPYAFEALEPYIDAPTMKIHHDKHHATYVANLNKATEGKEAKPILDLMEDAIAAGPAVRNNGGGHYNHAFFWEELAPADQAAKTKPSEQLLSLINKSFGSLDEMKAQFEARAAPGALFGSGWVWICVNQAGDALKLVGTPNQDNPLMKGAADEIMFPILGLDVWEHAYYLKYQNRRPEYVSNFWNLVNWDKVSQNCAYVIEKHAGVPF
;
A
#
# COMPACT_ATOMS: atom_id res chain seq x y z
N MET A 1 55.66 -28.13 -4.46
CA MET A 1 56.08 -26.72 -4.62
C MET A 1 54.98 -25.83 -4.08
N LYS A 2 55.20 -25.24 -2.89
CA LYS A 2 54.29 -24.28 -2.25
C LYS A 2 54.76 -22.88 -2.65
N LEU A 3 53.87 -22.02 -3.16
CA LEU A 3 54.12 -20.59 -3.30
C LEU A 3 53.33 -19.85 -2.22
N SER A 4 54.05 -19.25 -1.28
CA SER A 4 53.54 -18.22 -0.37
C SER A 4 53.65 -16.86 -1.04
N PHE A 5 52.58 -16.07 -0.98
CA PHE A 5 52.64 -14.62 -1.13
C PHE A 5 52.49 -13.98 0.25
N ALA A 6 53.46 -13.14 0.60
CA ALA A 6 53.45 -12.29 1.78
C ALA A 6 52.67 -11.00 1.48
N VAL A 7 51.80 -10.59 2.39
CA VAL A 7 51.26 -9.23 2.45
C VAL A 7 51.56 -8.69 3.83
N SER A 8 52.34 -7.62 3.87
CA SER A 8 52.62 -6.80 5.03
C SER A 8 51.58 -5.69 5.11
N ALA A 9 50.90 -5.56 6.25
CA ALA A 9 50.15 -4.36 6.60
C ALA A 9 50.37 -4.08 8.10
N GLY A 10 50.86 -2.87 8.36
CA GLY A 10 51.39 -2.43 9.64
C GLY A 10 50.35 -2.15 10.71
N LEU A 11 50.87 -2.09 11.93
CA LEU A 11 50.21 -1.77 13.19
C LEU A 11 49.59 -0.37 13.19
N ILE A 12 48.40 -0.24 13.76
CA ILE A 12 48.03 0.89 14.62
C ILE A 12 47.31 0.32 15.85
N GLY A 13 47.96 0.43 17.01
CA GLY A 13 47.33 0.21 18.31
C GLY A 13 46.80 1.52 18.88
N SER A 14 45.73 1.45 19.66
CA SER A 14 45.74 1.84 21.09
C SER A 14 44.33 1.77 21.65
N ALA A 15 44.25 1.13 22.82
CA ALA A 15 43.06 0.92 23.62
C ALA A 15 42.70 2.17 24.42
N ALA A 16 41.40 2.41 24.61
CA ALA A 16 40.89 3.29 25.66
C ALA A 16 39.95 2.49 26.56
N ALA A 17 40.38 2.36 27.82
CA ALA A 17 39.70 1.64 28.88
C ALA A 17 38.43 2.36 29.34
N TRP A 18 37.39 1.59 29.60
CA TRP A 18 36.22 1.99 30.37
C TRP A 18 36.54 1.84 31.85
N SER A 19 36.23 2.86 32.66
CA SER A 19 36.19 2.71 34.12
C SER A 19 34.92 3.37 34.66
N SER A 20 34.18 2.56 35.41
CA SER A 20 32.96 2.88 36.14
C SER A 20 33.27 3.56 37.47
N MET A 21 32.45 4.53 37.91
CA MET A 21 32.29 4.79 39.33
C MET A 21 30.93 5.42 39.66
N SER A 22 30.33 4.91 40.74
CA SER A 22 28.96 5.14 41.21
C SER A 22 28.94 6.10 42.41
N MET A 23 27.90 6.94 42.41
CA MET A 23 27.17 7.67 43.48
C MET A 23 27.69 7.73 44.92
N LYS A 24 27.62 8.95 45.47
CA LYS A 24 26.78 9.46 46.62
C LYS A 24 27.38 10.83 47.02
N SER A 25 26.75 11.78 47.70
CA SER A 25 25.39 12.21 48.05
C SER A 25 25.58 13.65 48.59
N ASP A 26 24.52 14.47 48.62
CA ASP A 26 24.16 15.33 49.78
C ASP A 26 23.37 16.58 49.36
N ILE A 27 22.15 16.66 49.89
CA ILE A 27 21.19 17.77 49.85
C ILE A 27 21.27 18.47 51.21
N PRO A 28 21.08 19.80 51.29
CA PRO A 28 20.02 20.29 52.17
C PRO A 28 19.06 21.28 51.48
N SER A 29 17.77 21.08 51.79
CA SER A 29 16.64 21.94 51.46
C SER A 29 16.59 23.22 52.29
N SER A 30 15.94 24.28 51.79
CA SER A 30 15.01 25.02 52.65
C SER A 30 13.86 25.71 51.88
N ALA A 31 12.66 25.38 52.34
CA ALA A 31 11.45 26.19 52.50
C ALA A 31 10.87 27.00 51.33
N ALA A 32 9.70 26.53 50.89
CA ALA A 32 8.66 27.29 50.22
C ALA A 32 8.18 28.49 51.05
N THR A 33 7.74 29.56 50.37
CA THR A 33 6.81 30.53 50.95
C THR A 33 5.73 30.88 49.93
N SER A 34 4.53 31.09 50.46
CA SER A 34 3.23 30.80 49.87
C SER A 34 2.67 31.87 48.93
N ARG A 35 1.75 31.40 48.08
CA ARG A 35 0.75 32.15 47.32
C ARG A 35 0.04 33.23 48.17
N ARG A 36 0.32 34.51 47.89
CA ARG A 36 -0.67 35.61 47.93
C ARG A 36 -0.04 36.89 47.35
N GLU A 37 -0.76 37.46 46.38
CA GLU A 37 -0.88 38.91 46.11
C GLU A 37 0.35 39.69 45.61
N ILE A 38 0.47 39.87 44.28
CA ILE A 38 0.80 41.18 43.69
C ILE A 38 -0.12 41.45 42.48
N PHE A 39 -0.64 42.68 42.48
CA PHE A 39 -1.76 43.27 41.74
C PHE A 39 -1.57 43.48 40.22
N GLN A 40 -2.65 43.24 39.47
CA GLN A 40 -3.33 44.14 38.51
C GLN A 40 -2.57 45.30 37.83
N LYS A 41 -2.46 45.26 36.48
CA LYS A 41 -3.12 46.16 35.49
C LYS A 41 -2.39 46.16 34.14
N GLY A 42 -3.17 46.07 33.05
CA GLY A 42 -2.84 46.68 31.76
C GLY A 42 -2.67 45.73 30.56
N ALA A 43 -3.68 45.68 29.70
CA ALA A 43 -3.57 45.90 28.24
C ALA A 43 -4.88 45.49 27.56
N ALA A 44 -5.54 46.47 26.92
CA ALA A 44 -6.66 46.24 26.03
C ALA A 44 -6.20 45.39 24.84
N ALA A 45 -6.79 44.21 24.67
CA ALA A 45 -6.55 43.37 23.51
C ALA A 45 -7.35 43.94 22.32
N VAL A 46 -6.63 44.41 21.32
CA VAL A 46 -7.15 44.63 19.96
C VAL A 46 -7.59 43.26 19.44
N PHE A 47 -8.90 43.08 19.23
CA PHE A 47 -9.44 41.94 18.51
C PHE A 47 -8.98 42.05 17.05
N GLY A 48 -7.81 41.48 16.75
CA GLY A 48 -7.46 41.13 15.39
C GLY A 48 -8.41 40.04 14.93
N LEU A 49 -9.22 40.33 13.91
CA LEU A 49 -9.83 39.28 13.10
C LEU A 49 -8.68 38.54 12.40
N ALA A 50 -8.15 37.51 13.06
CA ALA A 50 -7.53 36.41 12.35
C ALA A 50 -8.67 35.74 11.59
N THR A 51 -8.70 35.96 10.27
CA THR A 51 -9.44 35.07 9.37
C THR A 51 -8.94 33.67 9.67
N ALA A 52 -9.82 32.82 10.19
CA ALA A 52 -9.59 31.39 10.25
C ALA A 52 -9.46 30.91 8.79
N ALA A 53 -8.24 30.95 8.27
CA ALA A 53 -7.88 30.17 7.10
C ALA A 53 -8.19 28.73 7.49
N ASN A 54 -9.05 28.08 6.69
CA ASN A 54 -9.49 26.70 6.85
C ASN A 54 -8.40 25.84 7.46
N ALA A 55 -8.65 25.31 8.65
CA ALA A 55 -7.98 24.11 9.11
C ALA A 55 -8.48 22.97 8.19
N GLN A 56 -7.90 22.88 7.00
CA GLN A 56 -8.03 21.73 6.12
C GLN A 56 -7.60 20.53 6.97
N SER A 57 -8.48 19.55 7.13
CA SER A 57 -8.28 18.42 8.03
C SER A 57 -6.91 17.77 7.79
N ALA A 58 -6.11 17.61 8.86
CA ALA A 58 -4.79 16.99 8.79
C ALA A 58 -4.81 15.50 8.33
N ARG A 59 -5.99 14.93 8.10
CA ARG A 59 -6.19 13.61 7.48
C ARG A 59 -7.25 13.72 6.37
N ALA A 60 -6.81 13.63 5.12
CA ALA A 60 -7.67 13.61 3.93
C ALA A 60 -8.03 12.18 3.51
N TYR A 61 -7.23 11.19 3.90
CA TYR A 61 -7.40 9.78 3.56
C TYR A 61 -7.41 8.92 4.82
N ASP A 62 -8.22 7.86 4.81
CA ASP A 62 -8.39 6.90 5.90
C ASP A 62 -7.98 5.49 5.46
N LEU A 63 -7.50 4.71 6.44
CA LEU A 63 -7.28 3.28 6.23
C LEU A 63 -8.67 2.61 6.26
N PRO A 64 -9.14 1.99 5.17
CA PRO A 64 -10.40 1.26 5.19
C PRO A 64 -10.31 0.07 6.15
N ASP A 65 -11.43 -0.30 6.77
CA ASP A 65 -11.50 -1.54 7.51
C ASP A 65 -11.45 -2.74 6.53
N LEU A 66 -10.88 -3.87 6.96
CA LEU A 66 -10.96 -5.10 6.17
C LEU A 66 -12.41 -5.60 6.12
N PRO A 67 -12.88 -6.13 4.97
CA PRO A 67 -14.24 -6.67 4.86
C PRO A 67 -14.40 -8.03 5.56
N TYR A 68 -13.32 -8.58 6.12
CA TYR A 68 -13.27 -9.87 6.81
C TYR A 68 -12.17 -9.88 7.89
N ALA A 69 -12.21 -10.86 8.79
CA ALA A 69 -11.20 -11.04 9.84
C ALA A 69 -9.81 -11.42 9.26
N PHE A 70 -8.73 -11.21 10.02
CA PHE A 70 -7.35 -11.45 9.53
C PHE A 70 -7.09 -12.91 9.12
N GLU A 71 -7.72 -13.86 9.78
CA GLU A 71 -7.62 -15.30 9.51
C GLU A 71 -8.55 -15.78 8.39
N ALA A 72 -9.41 -14.91 7.86
CA ALA A 72 -10.50 -15.34 6.98
C ALA A 72 -10.03 -15.83 5.60
N LEU A 73 -8.80 -15.48 5.20
CA LEU A 73 -8.20 -15.91 3.93
C LEU A 73 -7.30 -17.16 4.08
N GLU A 74 -7.27 -17.78 5.25
CA GLU A 74 -6.60 -19.05 5.45
C GLU A 74 -7.31 -20.17 4.65
N PRO A 75 -6.57 -21.18 4.15
CA PRO A 75 -5.15 -21.43 4.38
C PRO A 75 -4.24 -20.73 3.36
N TYR A 76 -4.71 -19.78 2.55
CA TYR A 76 -3.96 -19.24 1.41
C TYR A 76 -3.19 -17.95 1.77
N ILE A 77 -3.76 -17.06 2.57
CA ILE A 77 -3.00 -15.95 3.18
C ILE A 77 -3.18 -16.06 4.69
N ASP A 78 -2.07 -16.16 5.44
CA ASP A 78 -2.09 -16.38 6.88
C ASP A 78 -2.35 -15.08 7.66
N ALA A 79 -2.99 -15.21 8.83
CA ALA A 79 -3.34 -14.06 9.65
C ALA A 79 -2.16 -13.12 10.00
N PRO A 80 -0.94 -13.62 10.29
CA PRO A 80 0.23 -12.76 10.47
C PRO A 80 0.53 -11.86 9.26
N THR A 81 0.45 -12.42 8.04
CA THR A 81 0.62 -11.66 6.79
C THR A 81 -0.46 -10.59 6.67
N MET A 82 -1.74 -10.97 6.82
CA MET A 82 -2.86 -10.02 6.74
C MET A 82 -2.70 -8.87 7.73
N LYS A 83 -2.29 -9.17 8.97
CA LYS A 83 -2.09 -8.18 10.01
C LYS A 83 -0.99 -7.17 9.68
N ILE A 84 0.16 -7.64 9.18
CA ILE A 84 1.24 -6.71 8.81
C ILE A 84 0.90 -5.94 7.53
N HIS A 85 0.28 -6.60 6.56
CA HIS A 85 -0.01 -6.03 5.25
C HIS A 85 -1.06 -4.91 5.35
N HIS A 86 -2.09 -5.10 6.16
CA HIS A 86 -3.10 -4.09 6.46
C HIS A 86 -2.61 -3.05 7.50
N ASP A 87 -2.38 -3.46 8.75
CA ASP A 87 -2.16 -2.53 9.87
C ASP A 87 -0.80 -1.84 9.86
N LYS A 88 0.15 -2.31 9.03
CA LYS A 88 1.48 -1.71 8.89
C LYS A 88 1.73 -1.16 7.50
N HIS A 89 1.70 -1.99 6.46
CA HIS A 89 2.03 -1.53 5.11
C HIS A 89 0.98 -0.54 4.59
N HIS A 90 -0.29 -0.95 4.52
CA HIS A 90 -1.37 -0.07 4.05
C HIS A 90 -1.53 1.17 4.94
N ALA A 91 -1.52 0.99 6.27
CA ALA A 91 -1.57 2.10 7.23
C ALA A 91 -0.44 3.13 7.02
N THR A 92 0.77 2.68 6.70
CA THR A 92 1.92 3.56 6.44
C THR A 92 1.74 4.36 5.15
N TYR A 93 1.20 3.75 4.09
CA TYR A 93 0.87 4.47 2.86
C TYR A 93 -0.14 5.58 3.13
N VAL A 94 -1.22 5.30 3.87
CA VAL A 94 -2.22 6.31 4.25
C VAL A 94 -1.60 7.45 5.06
N ALA A 95 -0.78 7.14 6.08
CA ALA A 95 -0.14 8.15 6.90
C ALA A 95 0.81 9.06 6.09
N ASN A 96 1.63 8.46 5.23
CA ASN A 96 2.57 9.19 4.39
C ASN A 96 1.87 10.00 3.28
N LEU A 97 0.76 9.50 2.74
CA LEU A 97 -0.05 10.21 1.76
C LEU A 97 -0.66 11.47 2.36
N ASN A 98 -1.24 11.35 3.56
CA ASN A 98 -1.74 12.49 4.32
C ASN A 98 -0.64 13.53 4.56
N LYS A 99 0.56 13.09 4.96
CA LYS A 99 1.72 14.00 5.09
C LYS A 99 2.13 14.66 3.77
N ALA A 100 2.10 13.93 2.65
CA ALA A 100 2.46 14.46 1.32
C ALA A 100 1.43 15.47 0.76
N THR A 101 0.21 15.45 1.30
CA THR A 101 -0.92 16.28 0.89
C THR A 101 -1.32 17.32 1.94
N GLU A 102 -0.60 17.40 3.06
CA GLU A 102 -0.83 18.37 4.12
C GLU A 102 -0.74 19.81 3.59
N GLY A 103 -1.72 20.64 3.96
CA GLY A 103 -1.82 22.03 3.51
C GLY A 103 -2.23 22.21 2.04
N LYS A 104 -2.56 21.13 1.33
CA LYS A 104 -3.13 21.17 -0.02
C LYS A 104 -4.63 20.90 0.02
N GLU A 105 -5.34 21.27 -1.03
CA GLU A 105 -6.72 20.86 -1.23
C GLU A 105 -6.80 19.32 -1.31
N ALA A 106 -7.69 18.74 -0.51
CA ALA A 106 -7.92 17.30 -0.52
C ALA A 106 -8.61 16.91 -1.83
N LYS A 107 -8.05 15.92 -2.52
CA LYS A 107 -8.64 15.33 -3.71
C LYS A 107 -9.17 13.94 -3.40
N PRO A 108 -10.25 13.48 -4.06
CA PRO A 108 -10.57 12.06 -4.11
C PRO A 108 -9.34 11.25 -4.55
N ILE A 109 -9.16 10.05 -4.00
CA ILE A 109 -8.00 9.21 -4.31
C ILE A 109 -7.88 8.91 -5.80
N LEU A 110 -9.00 8.68 -6.49
CA LEU A 110 -9.05 8.42 -7.93
C LEU A 110 -8.49 9.60 -8.74
N ASP A 111 -8.95 10.82 -8.44
CA ASP A 111 -8.47 12.05 -9.08
C ASP A 111 -6.98 12.30 -8.81
N LEU A 112 -6.50 11.87 -7.63
CA LEU A 112 -5.08 11.95 -7.31
C LEU A 112 -4.23 10.96 -8.12
N MET A 113 -4.78 9.78 -8.44
CA MET A 113 -4.04 8.71 -9.13
C MET A 113 -3.71 9.07 -10.59
N GLU A 114 -4.61 9.77 -11.29
CA GLU A 114 -4.41 10.11 -12.71
C GLU A 114 -3.04 10.80 -12.96
N ASP A 115 -2.70 11.78 -12.11
CA ASP A 115 -1.47 12.57 -12.20
C ASP A 115 -0.41 12.19 -11.14
N ALA A 116 -0.57 11.07 -10.43
CA ALA A 116 0.27 10.73 -9.28
C ALA A 116 1.77 10.66 -9.61
N ILE A 117 2.11 10.18 -10.81
CA ILE A 117 3.51 10.14 -11.30
C ILE A 117 4.07 11.55 -11.43
N ALA A 118 3.32 12.48 -12.02
CA ALA A 118 3.73 13.87 -12.18
C ALA A 118 3.79 14.62 -10.84
N ALA A 119 2.94 14.25 -9.88
CA ALA A 119 2.94 14.79 -8.51
C ALA A 119 4.17 14.38 -7.68
N GLY A 120 4.98 13.44 -8.18
CA GLY A 120 6.26 13.03 -7.59
C GLY A 120 6.16 11.82 -6.65
N PRO A 121 7.31 11.30 -6.20
CA PRO A 121 7.40 9.98 -5.57
C PRO A 121 6.59 9.83 -4.28
N ALA A 122 6.41 10.91 -3.51
CA ALA A 122 5.65 10.86 -2.27
C ALA A 122 4.15 10.57 -2.52
N VAL A 123 3.54 11.26 -3.49
CA VAL A 123 2.14 11.03 -3.88
C VAL A 123 2.01 9.74 -4.68
N ARG A 124 2.89 9.51 -5.66
CA ARG A 124 2.92 8.26 -6.45
C ARG A 124 2.96 7.01 -5.58
N ASN A 125 3.97 6.90 -4.71
CA ASN A 125 4.20 5.65 -3.99
C ASN A 125 3.16 5.42 -2.89
N ASN A 126 2.79 6.47 -2.14
CA ASN A 126 1.86 6.32 -1.03
C ASN A 126 0.39 6.40 -1.46
N GLY A 127 0.09 7.18 -2.50
CA GLY A 127 -1.23 7.22 -3.11
C GLY A 127 -1.53 5.93 -3.86
N GLY A 128 -0.58 5.45 -4.67
CA GLY A 128 -0.67 4.13 -5.29
C GLY A 128 -0.77 3.03 -4.25
N GLY A 129 0.09 3.05 -3.22
CA GLY A 129 0.03 2.09 -2.12
C GLY A 129 -1.32 2.08 -1.41
N HIS A 130 -1.95 3.24 -1.21
CA HIS A 130 -3.28 3.31 -0.63
C HIS A 130 -4.35 2.74 -1.57
N TYR A 131 -4.43 3.22 -2.82
CA TYR A 131 -5.43 2.77 -3.78
C TYR A 131 -5.33 1.25 -4.04
N ASN A 132 -4.12 0.76 -4.32
CA ASN A 132 -3.89 -0.62 -4.71
C ASN A 132 -4.34 -1.59 -3.61
N HIS A 133 -4.02 -1.29 -2.33
CA HIS A 133 -4.37 -2.17 -1.23
C HIS A 133 -5.85 -2.08 -0.88
N ALA A 134 -6.44 -0.88 -0.85
CA ALA A 134 -7.88 -0.74 -0.62
C ALA A 134 -8.70 -1.52 -1.65
N PHE A 135 -8.26 -1.48 -2.92
CA PHE A 135 -8.82 -2.29 -3.99
C PHE A 135 -8.60 -3.80 -3.77
N PHE A 136 -7.38 -4.22 -3.39
CA PHE A 136 -7.01 -5.62 -3.15
C PHE A 136 -7.84 -6.30 -2.06
N TRP A 137 -8.17 -5.62 -0.97
CA TRP A 137 -8.95 -6.22 0.12
C TRP A 137 -10.38 -6.53 -0.29
N GLU A 138 -10.98 -5.67 -1.12
CA GLU A 138 -12.36 -5.80 -1.56
C GLU A 138 -12.57 -6.92 -2.58
N GLU A 139 -11.57 -7.21 -3.42
CA GLU A 139 -11.65 -8.25 -4.45
C GLU A 139 -11.43 -9.67 -3.94
N LEU A 140 -11.11 -9.82 -2.65
CA LEU A 140 -10.91 -11.10 -2.00
C LEU A 140 -12.12 -11.50 -1.16
N ALA A 141 -12.27 -12.80 -0.94
CA ALA A 141 -13.23 -13.35 -0.01
C ALA A 141 -12.66 -14.62 0.66
N PRO A 142 -13.21 -15.03 1.82
CA PRO A 142 -12.89 -16.33 2.41
C PRO A 142 -13.07 -17.45 1.40
N ALA A 143 -12.21 -18.47 1.42
CA ALA A 143 -12.13 -19.47 0.37
C ALA A 143 -13.47 -20.19 0.10
N ASP A 144 -14.25 -20.47 1.15
CA ASP A 144 -15.55 -21.11 1.05
C ASP A 144 -16.63 -20.19 0.45
N GLN A 145 -16.44 -18.87 0.51
CA GLN A 145 -17.29 -17.87 -0.13
C GLN A 145 -16.83 -17.63 -1.57
N ALA A 146 -15.53 -17.42 -1.80
CA ALA A 146 -14.94 -17.25 -3.12
C ALA A 146 -15.31 -18.41 -4.06
N ALA A 147 -15.26 -19.66 -3.56
CA ALA A 147 -15.64 -20.86 -4.32
C ALA A 147 -17.12 -20.90 -4.78
N LYS A 148 -17.99 -20.06 -4.20
CA LYS A 148 -19.40 -19.92 -4.60
C LYS A 148 -19.61 -18.84 -5.66
N THR A 149 -18.62 -17.99 -5.89
CA THR A 149 -18.66 -16.92 -6.88
C THR A 149 -18.12 -17.39 -8.22
N LYS A 150 -18.59 -16.77 -9.31
CA LYS A 150 -18.07 -17.00 -10.66
C LYS A 150 -18.17 -15.72 -11.47
N PRO A 151 -17.36 -15.55 -12.53
CA PRO A 151 -17.50 -14.38 -13.40
C PRO A 151 -18.94 -14.23 -13.90
N SER A 152 -19.46 -13.00 -13.91
CA SER A 152 -20.72 -12.68 -14.57
C SER A 152 -20.65 -13.04 -16.06
N GLU A 153 -21.79 -13.16 -16.73
CA GLU A 153 -21.82 -13.44 -18.17
C GLU A 153 -21.06 -12.38 -18.98
N GLN A 154 -21.19 -11.10 -18.60
CA GLN A 154 -20.46 -10.00 -19.23
C GLN A 154 -18.95 -10.15 -19.04
N LEU A 155 -18.49 -10.40 -17.81
CA LEU A 155 -17.07 -10.56 -17.53
C LEU A 155 -16.52 -11.80 -18.24
N LEU A 156 -17.22 -12.93 -18.19
CA LEU A 156 -16.80 -14.16 -18.87
C LEU A 156 -16.71 -13.98 -20.39
N SER A 157 -17.65 -13.23 -20.99
CA SER A 157 -17.61 -12.90 -22.41
C SER A 157 -16.35 -12.11 -22.78
N LEU A 158 -16.01 -11.09 -21.97
CA LEU A 158 -14.80 -10.29 -22.16
C LEU A 158 -13.52 -11.11 -21.96
N ILE A 159 -13.51 -12.00 -20.96
CA ILE A 159 -12.41 -12.94 -20.73
C ILE A 159 -12.20 -13.84 -21.94
N ASN A 160 -13.26 -14.47 -22.46
CA ASN A 160 -13.18 -15.33 -23.62
C ASN A 160 -12.74 -14.55 -24.88
N LYS A 161 -13.20 -13.31 -25.05
CA LYS A 161 -12.79 -12.43 -26.17
C LYS A 161 -11.30 -12.07 -26.09
N SER A 162 -10.80 -11.72 -24.91
CA SER A 162 -9.43 -11.23 -24.73
C SER A 162 -8.38 -12.34 -24.60
N PHE A 163 -8.73 -13.43 -23.94
CA PHE A 163 -7.79 -14.48 -23.53
C PHE A 163 -8.17 -15.87 -24.05
N GLY A 164 -9.32 -16.04 -24.69
CA GLY A 164 -9.82 -17.33 -25.18
C GLY A 164 -10.58 -18.13 -24.13
N SER A 165 -10.11 -18.16 -22.88
CA SER A 165 -10.82 -18.79 -21.75
C SER A 165 -10.41 -18.22 -20.40
N LEU A 166 -11.17 -18.52 -19.34
CA LEU A 166 -10.78 -18.19 -17.97
C LEU A 166 -9.48 -18.88 -17.55
N ASP A 167 -9.30 -20.14 -17.92
CA ASP A 167 -8.09 -20.90 -17.58
C ASP A 167 -6.85 -20.32 -18.28
N GLU A 168 -7.00 -19.93 -19.54
CA GLU A 168 -5.94 -19.28 -20.32
C GLU A 168 -5.60 -17.89 -19.75
N MET A 169 -6.61 -17.11 -19.32
CA MET A 169 -6.38 -15.85 -18.62
C MET A 169 -5.58 -16.08 -17.33
N LYS A 170 -5.96 -17.08 -16.51
CA LYS A 170 -5.24 -17.41 -15.28
C LYS A 170 -3.79 -17.82 -15.56
N ALA A 171 -3.56 -18.66 -16.57
CA ALA A 171 -2.22 -19.08 -16.98
C ALA A 171 -1.34 -17.89 -17.40
N GLN A 172 -1.88 -16.97 -18.21
CA GLN A 172 -1.16 -15.76 -18.62
C GLN A 172 -0.89 -14.84 -17.42
N PHE A 173 -1.86 -14.67 -16.53
CA PHE A 173 -1.70 -13.88 -15.31
C PHE A 173 -0.60 -14.45 -14.41
N GLU A 174 -0.59 -15.77 -14.19
CA GLU A 174 0.46 -16.46 -13.43
C GLU A 174 1.84 -16.28 -14.07
N ALA A 175 1.93 -16.43 -15.39
CA ALA A 175 3.16 -16.20 -16.13
C ALA A 175 3.65 -14.74 -15.99
N ARG A 176 2.74 -13.76 -15.99
CA ARG A 176 3.08 -12.34 -15.79
C ARG A 176 3.53 -12.03 -14.36
N ALA A 177 2.93 -12.68 -13.36
CA ALA A 177 3.25 -12.51 -11.94
C ALA A 177 4.53 -13.24 -11.51
N ALA A 178 5.01 -14.19 -12.32
CA ALA A 178 6.26 -14.89 -12.06
C ALA A 178 7.44 -13.92 -11.87
N PRO A 179 8.39 -14.22 -10.96
CA PRO A 179 9.48 -13.31 -10.62
C PRO A 179 10.43 -12.98 -11.79
N GLY A 180 10.44 -13.82 -12.83
CA GLY A 180 11.19 -13.55 -14.07
C GLY A 180 10.49 -12.59 -15.03
N ALA A 181 9.16 -12.48 -14.95
CA ALA A 181 8.36 -11.59 -15.81
C ALA A 181 8.10 -10.23 -15.15
N LEU A 182 7.69 -10.24 -13.87
CA LEU A 182 7.58 -9.03 -13.05
C LEU A 182 8.67 -9.05 -11.97
N PHE A 183 9.84 -8.54 -12.34
CA PHE A 183 11.00 -8.53 -11.47
C PHE A 183 10.86 -7.51 -10.35
N GLY A 184 11.27 -7.91 -9.14
CA GLY A 184 11.19 -7.07 -7.95
C GLY A 184 9.76 -7.00 -7.39
N SER A 185 9.44 -5.84 -6.82
CA SER A 185 8.15 -5.54 -6.20
C SER A 185 7.19 -4.90 -7.20
N GLY A 186 5.90 -5.21 -7.10
CA GLY A 186 4.91 -4.68 -8.02
C GLY A 186 3.56 -5.36 -7.91
N TRP A 187 2.75 -5.13 -8.94
CA TRP A 187 1.37 -5.61 -9.03
C TRP A 187 1.08 -6.18 -10.41
N VAL A 188 0.16 -7.14 -10.47
CA VAL A 188 -0.38 -7.67 -11.73
C VAL A 188 -1.88 -7.47 -11.78
N TRP A 189 -2.37 -6.94 -12.89
CA TRP A 189 -3.73 -6.44 -13.04
C TRP A 189 -4.44 -7.06 -14.23
N ILE A 190 -5.72 -7.36 -14.08
CA ILE A 190 -6.66 -7.42 -15.19
C ILE A 190 -7.39 -6.09 -15.24
N CYS A 191 -7.35 -5.44 -16.39
CA CYS A 191 -7.95 -4.12 -16.60
C CYS A 191 -8.93 -4.15 -17.76
N VAL A 192 -9.94 -3.30 -17.71
CA VAL A 192 -10.74 -2.93 -18.88
C VAL A 192 -10.01 -1.78 -19.61
N ASN A 193 -9.89 -1.89 -20.93
CA ASN A 193 -9.33 -0.83 -21.78
C ASN A 193 -10.24 0.42 -21.78
N GLN A 194 -9.74 1.55 -22.28
CA GLN A 194 -10.53 2.79 -22.29
C GLN A 194 -11.82 2.70 -23.13
N ALA A 195 -11.85 1.82 -24.13
CA ALA A 195 -13.03 1.60 -24.96
C ALA A 195 -14.13 0.76 -24.27
N GLY A 196 -13.84 0.14 -23.12
CA GLY A 196 -14.82 -0.67 -22.38
C GLY A 196 -15.12 -2.05 -23.00
N ASP A 197 -14.34 -2.48 -23.99
CA ASP A 197 -14.70 -3.60 -24.86
C ASP A 197 -13.70 -4.77 -24.84
N ALA A 198 -12.56 -4.62 -24.16
CA ALA A 198 -11.55 -5.65 -24.04
C ALA A 198 -10.84 -5.60 -22.68
N LEU A 199 -10.43 -6.78 -22.20
CA LEU A 199 -9.53 -6.91 -21.06
C LEU A 199 -8.07 -6.90 -21.48
N LYS A 200 -7.22 -6.36 -20.62
CA LYS A 200 -5.76 -6.31 -20.75
C LYS A 200 -5.11 -6.84 -19.47
N LEU A 201 -4.04 -7.60 -19.63
CA LEU A 201 -3.16 -8.06 -18.55
C LEU A 201 -1.95 -7.12 -18.47
N VAL A 202 -1.75 -6.49 -17.33
CA VAL A 202 -0.69 -5.49 -17.12
C VAL A 202 0.06 -5.81 -15.85
N GLY A 203 1.38 -5.63 -15.84
CA GLY A 203 2.17 -5.67 -14.61
C GLY A 203 2.86 -4.34 -14.40
N THR A 204 2.77 -3.78 -13.21
CA THR A 204 3.35 -2.47 -12.84
C THR A 204 4.37 -2.62 -11.73
N PRO A 205 5.48 -1.85 -11.75
CA PRO A 205 6.48 -1.90 -10.70
C PRO A 205 6.04 -1.10 -9.47
N ASN A 206 6.55 -1.47 -8.30
CA ASN A 206 6.35 -0.78 -7.04
C ASN A 206 4.87 -0.55 -6.72
N GLN A 207 4.43 0.69 -6.56
CA GLN A 207 3.04 1.05 -6.24
C GLN A 207 2.33 1.73 -7.42
N ASP A 208 2.91 1.67 -8.61
CA ASP A 208 2.25 2.15 -9.81
C ASP A 208 1.00 1.32 -10.08
N ASN A 209 -0.02 1.94 -10.64
CA ASN A 209 -1.21 1.23 -11.09
C ASN A 209 -1.71 1.78 -12.44
N PRO A 210 -2.56 1.00 -13.15
CA PRO A 210 -3.03 1.36 -14.50
C PRO A 210 -3.86 2.66 -14.60
N LEU A 211 -4.29 3.25 -13.48
CA LEU A 211 -4.96 4.56 -13.49
C LEU A 211 -3.96 5.72 -13.66
N MET A 212 -2.68 5.50 -13.34
CA MET A 212 -1.68 6.56 -13.40
C MET A 212 -1.19 6.78 -14.83
N LYS A 213 -1.24 8.03 -15.28
CA LYS A 213 -0.69 8.41 -16.58
C LYS A 213 0.81 8.11 -16.67
N GLY A 214 1.18 7.19 -17.55
CA GLY A 214 2.56 6.76 -17.77
C GLY A 214 3.02 5.55 -16.94
N ALA A 215 2.13 4.91 -16.17
CA ALA A 215 2.41 3.62 -15.53
C ALA A 215 2.32 2.42 -16.50
N ALA A 216 1.55 2.57 -17.58
CA ALA A 216 1.40 1.62 -18.67
C ALA A 216 1.30 2.37 -20.01
N ASP A 217 1.21 1.64 -21.12
CA ASP A 217 1.11 2.20 -22.47
C ASP A 217 -0.12 3.11 -22.66
N GLU A 218 -1.19 2.81 -21.94
CA GLU A 218 -2.42 3.60 -21.87
C GLU A 218 -2.98 3.56 -20.43
N ILE A 219 -3.81 4.54 -20.08
CA ILE A 219 -4.60 4.48 -18.84
C ILE A 219 -5.66 3.41 -19.03
N MET A 220 -5.80 2.52 -18.04
CA MET A 220 -6.79 1.45 -18.05
C MET A 220 -7.45 1.35 -16.67
N PHE A 221 -8.59 0.66 -16.59
CA PHE A 221 -9.36 0.57 -15.36
C PHE A 221 -9.21 -0.82 -14.72
N PRO A 222 -8.51 -0.96 -13.59
CA PRO A 222 -8.32 -2.25 -12.92
C PRO A 222 -9.64 -2.85 -12.45
N ILE A 223 -9.80 -4.16 -12.63
CA ILE A 223 -10.95 -4.93 -12.13
C ILE A 223 -10.55 -6.12 -11.25
N LEU A 224 -9.29 -6.57 -11.37
CA LEU A 224 -8.62 -7.54 -10.51
C LEU A 224 -7.14 -7.16 -10.36
N GLY A 225 -6.51 -7.32 -9.19
CA GLY A 225 -5.14 -6.87 -8.94
C GLY A 225 -4.42 -7.63 -7.83
N LEU A 226 -3.35 -8.35 -8.15
CA LEU A 226 -2.55 -9.09 -7.17
C LEU A 226 -1.30 -8.31 -6.75
N ASP A 227 -1.14 -8.12 -5.43
CA ASP A 227 0.11 -7.63 -4.83
C ASP A 227 1.19 -8.73 -4.89
N VAL A 228 2.31 -8.48 -5.57
CA VAL A 228 3.46 -9.38 -5.58
C VAL A 228 4.71 -8.78 -4.94
N TRP A 229 4.54 -7.74 -4.10
CA TRP A 229 5.55 -7.38 -3.12
C TRP A 229 5.81 -8.55 -2.18
N GLU A 230 7.07 -8.72 -1.78
CA GLU A 230 7.43 -9.85 -0.91
C GLU A 230 6.65 -9.81 0.41
N HIS A 231 6.34 -8.63 0.97
CA HIS A 231 5.54 -8.53 2.19
C HIS A 231 4.15 -9.18 2.09
N ALA A 232 3.61 -9.36 0.87
CA ALA A 232 2.29 -9.94 0.65
C ALA A 232 2.25 -11.46 0.83
N TYR A 233 3.43 -12.12 0.83
CA TYR A 233 3.48 -13.59 0.83
C TYR A 233 4.66 -14.19 1.61
N TYR A 234 5.72 -13.43 1.92
CA TYR A 234 7.00 -14.01 2.33
C TYR A 234 6.92 -14.76 3.66
N LEU A 235 6.10 -14.32 4.61
CA LEU A 235 5.98 -15.02 5.90
C LEU A 235 5.56 -16.49 5.73
N LYS A 236 4.65 -16.76 4.80
CA LYS A 236 4.11 -18.09 4.52
C LYS A 236 4.84 -18.82 3.39
N TYR A 237 5.04 -18.15 2.26
CA TYR A 237 5.54 -18.74 1.04
C TYR A 237 7.06 -18.58 0.86
N GLN A 238 7.70 -17.69 1.62
CA GLN A 238 9.12 -17.35 1.44
C GLN A 238 9.37 -16.97 -0.03
N ASN A 239 10.40 -17.52 -0.68
CA ASN A 239 10.69 -17.27 -2.08
C ASN A 239 9.70 -17.93 -3.08
N ARG A 240 8.70 -18.68 -2.61
CA ARG A 240 7.76 -19.44 -3.46
C ARG A 240 6.61 -18.57 -3.99
N ARG A 241 6.93 -17.41 -4.59
CA ARG A 241 5.94 -16.54 -5.27
C ARG A 241 5.02 -17.33 -6.22
N PRO A 242 5.48 -18.29 -7.05
CA PRO A 242 4.57 -19.06 -7.90
C PRO A 242 3.46 -19.81 -7.14
N GLU A 243 3.78 -20.33 -5.95
CA GLU A 243 2.79 -21.01 -5.11
C GLU A 243 1.77 -20.03 -4.52
N TYR A 244 2.22 -18.84 -4.11
CA TYR A 244 1.33 -17.75 -3.67
C TYR A 244 0.36 -17.32 -4.78
N VAL A 245 0.89 -17.06 -5.99
CA VAL A 245 0.08 -16.62 -7.13
C VAL A 245 -0.93 -17.68 -7.56
N SER A 246 -0.54 -18.96 -7.59
CA SER A 246 -1.49 -20.03 -7.91
C SER A 246 -2.59 -20.15 -6.84
N ASN A 247 -2.24 -19.94 -5.57
CA ASN A 247 -3.20 -20.00 -4.46
C ASN A 247 -4.16 -18.80 -4.40
N PHE A 248 -3.77 -17.64 -4.94
CA PHE A 248 -4.62 -16.44 -5.00
C PHE A 248 -5.99 -16.72 -5.66
N TRP A 249 -6.05 -17.58 -6.68
CA TRP A 249 -7.31 -17.91 -7.36
C TRP A 249 -8.37 -18.55 -6.47
N ASN A 250 -7.98 -19.12 -5.32
CA ASN A 250 -8.92 -19.69 -4.35
C ASN A 250 -9.61 -18.62 -3.49
N LEU A 251 -9.14 -17.37 -3.54
CA LEU A 251 -9.64 -16.25 -2.75
C LEU A 251 -10.33 -15.18 -3.59
N VAL A 252 -10.22 -15.23 -4.92
CA VAL A 252 -10.82 -14.22 -5.80
C VAL A 252 -12.34 -14.23 -5.67
N ASN A 253 -12.89 -13.09 -5.26
CA ASN A 253 -14.33 -12.84 -5.22
C ASN A 253 -14.81 -12.39 -6.59
N TRP A 254 -15.24 -13.34 -7.43
CA TRP A 254 -15.67 -13.04 -8.79
C TRP A 254 -16.92 -12.16 -8.87
N ASP A 255 -17.74 -12.12 -7.83
CA ASP A 255 -18.88 -11.22 -7.77
C ASP A 255 -18.40 -9.77 -7.66
N LYS A 256 -17.40 -9.48 -6.80
CA LYS A 256 -16.77 -8.16 -6.74
C LYS A 256 -16.06 -7.80 -8.04
N VAL A 257 -15.27 -8.72 -8.61
CA VAL A 257 -14.58 -8.47 -9.90
C VAL A 257 -15.58 -8.17 -11.02
N SER A 258 -16.73 -8.85 -11.02
CA SER A 258 -17.80 -8.59 -11.96
C SER A 258 -18.46 -7.23 -11.75
N GLN A 259 -18.68 -6.82 -10.49
CA GLN A 259 -19.17 -5.48 -10.15
C GLN A 259 -18.19 -4.40 -10.59
N ASN A 260 -16.90 -4.60 -10.33
CA ASN A 260 -15.82 -3.72 -10.79
C ASN A 260 -15.87 -3.58 -12.31
N CYS A 261 -15.95 -4.71 -13.04
CA CYS A 261 -16.04 -4.72 -14.50
C CYS A 261 -17.24 -3.93 -15.04
N ALA A 262 -18.44 -4.17 -14.49
CA ALA A 262 -19.63 -3.42 -14.88
C ALA A 262 -19.47 -1.92 -14.58
N TYR A 263 -18.96 -1.58 -13.40
CA TYR A 263 -18.74 -0.20 -12.98
C TYR A 263 -17.79 0.55 -13.93
N VAL A 264 -16.62 -0.01 -14.23
CA VAL A 264 -15.61 0.69 -15.05
C VAL A 264 -16.06 0.84 -16.50
N ILE A 265 -16.85 -0.10 -17.02
CA ILE A 265 -17.46 -0.01 -18.35
C ILE A 265 -18.54 1.08 -18.38
N GLU A 266 -19.36 1.17 -17.33
CA GLU A 266 -20.40 2.19 -17.26
C GLU A 266 -19.81 3.59 -17.05
N LYS A 267 -18.90 3.73 -16.08
CA LYS A 267 -18.40 5.02 -15.60
C LYS A 267 -17.16 5.52 -16.33
N HIS A 268 -16.42 4.64 -17.02
CA HIS A 268 -15.13 4.96 -17.64
C HIS A 268 -14.17 5.61 -16.63
N ALA A 269 -14.13 5.06 -15.41
CA ALA A 269 -13.35 5.56 -14.29
C ALA A 269 -12.87 4.40 -13.41
N GLY A 270 -11.84 4.64 -12.59
CA GLY A 270 -11.34 3.67 -11.62
C GLY A 270 -12.39 3.30 -10.56
N VAL A 271 -12.27 2.09 -10.01
CA VAL A 271 -13.21 1.56 -9.01
C VAL A 271 -13.02 2.31 -7.68
N PRO A 272 -14.08 2.91 -7.10
CA PRO A 272 -14.01 3.52 -5.78
C PRO A 272 -13.97 2.44 -4.68
N PHE A 273 -13.50 2.83 -3.51
CA PHE A 273 -13.56 2.05 -2.27
C PHE A 273 -14.01 2.95 -1.12
#